data_AF-A0A8H6M300-F1
#
_entry.id   AF-A0A8H6M300-F1
#
_cell.length_a   1.000
_cell.length_b   1.000
_cell.length_c   1.000
_cell.angle_alpha   90.00
_cell.angle_beta   90.00
_cell.angle_gamma   90.00
#
_symmetry.space_group_name_H-M   'P 1'
#
loop_
_entity.id
_entity.type
_entity.pdbx_description
1 polymer ?
#
loop_
_entity_poly.entity_id
_entity_poly.type
_entity_poly.pdbx_seq_one_letter_code
_entity_poly.pdbx_strand_id
1 'polypeptide(L)'
;MPFGEVVCGAPGSGKSTYCYGKYQLFTALNRPVAVVNLDPANDNIPYPCAVDISSLITLENVMETHGLGPNGGMLYCMEYLEANFDWLEERLKELGSDIYVLFDLPGQVELSTNHDSIKHIMDKLTKSGYRLAAVHLCDAHYITDASKYISVLLLSLRAMLHLELPHINVLSKVDLLSQYGELEFNLDFYTEVQDLSYLENSLNASLPPKYAALNMAMISLVEDYSLVGFETLAVEDKNSMMHLMHAIDRANGYVFVPPPDAPAPPGTIDESGAPPSRRPNMMGLFSTAAGPLRDPGSDVRDIQERWVDYKDIYDAHEKKEWRKEGEMLRDAAARSSASKIRERKP
;
A
#
# COMPACT_ATOMS: atom_id res chain seq x y z
N MET A 1 14.26 16.69 4.31
CA MET A 1 13.14 16.14 5.11
C MET A 1 12.84 14.78 4.51
N PRO A 2 13.07 13.70 5.25
CA PRO A 2 12.78 12.36 4.77
C PRO A 2 11.27 12.12 4.69
N PHE A 3 10.85 11.30 3.74
CA PHE A 3 9.46 10.91 3.55
C PHE A 3 9.33 9.41 3.74
N GLY A 4 8.17 8.98 4.19
CA GLY A 4 7.90 7.56 4.32
C GLY A 4 6.44 7.26 4.48
N GLU A 5 6.16 5.97 4.60
CA GLU A 5 4.82 5.48 4.90
C GLU A 5 4.83 4.37 5.92
N VAL A 6 3.73 4.32 6.67
CA VAL A 6 3.50 3.38 7.74
C VAL A 6 2.47 2.39 7.24
N VAL A 7 2.90 1.17 6.94
CA VAL A 7 2.06 0.13 6.38
C VAL A 7 1.44 -0.65 7.54
N CYS A 8 0.12 -0.55 7.69
CA CYS A 8 -0.65 -1.20 8.75
C CYS A 8 -1.83 -1.96 8.15
N GLY A 9 -2.48 -2.79 8.98
CA GLY A 9 -3.61 -3.61 8.54
C GLY A 9 -3.60 -5.00 9.16
N ALA A 10 -4.76 -5.66 9.11
CA ALA A 10 -4.98 -6.95 9.76
C ALA A 10 -4.00 -8.05 9.29
N PRO A 11 -3.82 -9.13 10.07
CA PRO A 11 -3.01 -10.26 9.64
C PRO A 11 -3.54 -10.81 8.32
N GLY A 12 -2.64 -11.10 7.38
CA GLY A 12 -3.02 -11.61 6.06
C GLY A 12 -3.51 -10.56 5.06
N SER A 13 -3.65 -9.28 5.41
CA SER A 13 -4.01 -8.20 4.47
C SER A 13 -2.97 -7.94 3.36
N GLY A 14 -1.76 -8.49 3.47
CA GLY A 14 -0.71 -8.38 2.45
C GLY A 14 0.31 -7.26 2.68
N LYS A 15 0.49 -6.76 3.90
CA LYS A 15 1.47 -5.70 4.26
C LYS A 15 2.88 -5.96 3.70
N SER A 16 3.52 -7.06 4.09
CA SER A 16 4.88 -7.38 3.63
C SER A 16 4.97 -7.64 2.12
N THR A 17 3.90 -8.18 1.51
CA THR A 17 3.79 -8.35 0.06
C THR A 17 3.73 -6.99 -0.64
N TYR A 18 2.95 -6.05 -0.13
CA TYR A 18 2.88 -4.67 -0.61
C TYR A 18 4.22 -3.95 -0.46
N CYS A 19 4.87 -4.06 0.71
CA CYS A 19 6.21 -3.51 0.93
C CYS A 19 7.22 -4.02 -0.09
N TYR A 20 7.18 -5.32 -0.42
CA TYR A 20 8.05 -5.89 -1.44
C TYR A 20 7.71 -5.40 -2.85
N GLY A 21 6.44 -5.40 -3.23
CA GLY A 21 5.99 -4.88 -4.53
C GLY A 21 6.38 -3.41 -4.72
N LYS A 22 6.28 -2.61 -3.66
CA LYS A 22 6.68 -1.20 -3.68
C LYS A 22 8.18 -1.03 -3.77
N TYR A 23 8.96 -1.84 -3.05
CA TYR A 23 10.41 -1.88 -3.17
C TYR A 23 10.83 -2.16 -4.63
N GLN A 24 10.21 -3.16 -5.27
CA GLN A 24 10.47 -3.49 -6.67
C GLN A 24 10.08 -2.36 -7.63
N LEU A 25 8.90 -1.75 -7.43
CA LEU A 25 8.43 -0.62 -8.24
C LEU A 25 9.40 0.57 -8.14
N PHE A 26 9.77 0.97 -6.93
CA PHE A 26 10.65 2.12 -6.70
C PHE A 26 12.04 1.86 -7.27
N THR A 27 12.56 0.64 -7.11
CA THR A 27 13.81 0.22 -7.74
C THR A 27 13.74 0.34 -9.26
N ALA A 28 12.63 -0.11 -9.89
CA ALA A 28 12.43 0.00 -11.33
C ALA A 28 12.29 1.45 -11.82
N LEU A 29 11.78 2.34 -10.97
CA LEU A 29 11.66 3.78 -11.25
C LEU A 29 12.94 4.57 -10.91
N ASN A 30 14.02 3.91 -10.46
CA ASN A 30 15.21 4.56 -9.89
C ASN A 30 14.87 5.57 -8.77
N ARG A 31 13.82 5.28 -8.00
CA ARG A 31 13.43 6.03 -6.81
C ARG A 31 14.04 5.36 -5.58
N PRO A 32 14.92 6.04 -4.82
CA PRO A 32 15.55 5.45 -3.64
C PRO A 32 14.51 5.04 -2.59
N VAL A 33 14.59 3.79 -2.12
CA VAL A 33 13.67 3.22 -1.15
C VAL A 33 14.41 2.33 -0.15
N ALA A 34 13.97 2.35 1.11
CA ALA A 34 14.41 1.44 2.16
C ALA A 34 13.19 0.89 2.90
N VAL A 35 13.22 -0.40 3.23
CA VAL A 35 12.18 -1.05 4.02
C VAL A 35 12.69 -1.29 5.44
N VAL A 36 11.90 -0.87 6.42
CA VAL A 36 12.13 -1.03 7.85
C VAL A 36 11.08 -2.00 8.37
N ASN A 37 11.53 -3.19 8.77
CA ASN A 37 10.66 -4.19 9.40
C ASN A 37 10.51 -3.87 10.90
N LEU A 38 9.28 -3.59 11.31
CA LEU A 38 8.92 -3.42 12.71
C LEU A 38 8.08 -4.60 13.25
N ASP A 39 7.92 -5.69 12.49
CA ASP A 39 7.30 -6.94 12.96
C ASP A 39 8.34 -7.90 13.57
N PRO A 40 8.39 -8.05 14.92
CA PRO A 40 9.35 -8.92 15.61
C PRO A 40 9.02 -10.41 15.50
N ALA A 41 7.92 -10.78 14.86
CA ALA A 41 7.49 -12.17 14.62
C ALA A 41 7.65 -12.61 13.16
N ASN A 42 8.25 -11.77 12.31
CA ASN A 42 8.41 -12.05 10.89
C ASN A 42 9.74 -12.75 10.59
N ASP A 43 9.72 -14.09 10.58
CA ASP A 43 10.93 -14.89 10.35
C ASP A 43 11.40 -14.91 8.88
N ASN A 44 10.50 -14.60 7.93
CA ASN A 44 10.75 -14.72 6.50
C ASN A 44 10.43 -13.41 5.77
N ILE A 45 11.34 -12.45 5.90
CA ILE A 45 11.23 -11.15 5.23
C ILE A 45 11.46 -11.33 3.72
N PRO A 46 10.47 -11.00 2.84
CA PRO A 46 10.56 -11.27 1.41
C PRO A 46 11.33 -10.20 0.62
N TYR A 47 11.78 -9.14 1.28
CA TYR A 47 12.41 -7.96 0.68
C TYR A 47 13.79 -7.65 1.28
N PRO A 48 14.64 -6.86 0.60
CA PRO A 48 15.87 -6.33 1.19
C PRO A 48 15.53 -5.39 2.36
N CYS A 49 15.70 -5.89 3.59
CA CYS A 49 15.41 -5.15 4.81
C CYS A 49 16.61 -4.27 5.17
N ALA A 50 16.37 -2.96 5.31
CA ALA A 50 17.40 -1.99 5.69
C ALA A 50 17.58 -1.93 7.21
N VAL A 51 16.48 -2.01 7.96
CA VAL A 51 16.47 -2.02 9.43
C VAL A 51 15.43 -3.04 9.89
N ASP A 52 15.84 -3.94 10.77
CA ASP A 52 14.98 -4.99 11.30
C ASP A 52 14.94 -4.95 12.83
N ILE A 53 13.74 -4.81 13.39
CA ILE A 53 13.50 -4.84 14.83
C ILE A 53 14.00 -6.12 15.48
N SER A 54 14.08 -7.24 14.75
CA SER A 54 14.59 -8.52 15.27
C SER A 54 16.01 -8.41 15.84
N SER A 55 16.81 -7.45 15.34
CA SER A 55 18.16 -7.17 15.84
C SER A 55 18.19 -6.39 17.16
N LEU A 56 17.06 -5.82 17.58
CA LEU A 56 16.85 -5.20 18.89
C LEU A 56 16.13 -6.15 19.84
N ILE A 57 15.01 -6.73 19.40
CA ILE A 57 14.15 -7.60 20.21
C ILE A 57 13.34 -8.55 19.31
N THR A 58 13.23 -9.82 19.73
CA THR A 58 12.41 -10.83 19.03
C THR A 58 11.25 -11.27 19.91
N LEU A 59 10.13 -11.66 19.27
CA LEU A 59 8.93 -12.11 20.00
C LEU A 59 9.24 -13.34 20.87
N GLU A 60 10.01 -14.28 20.35
CA GLU A 60 10.36 -15.55 21.00
C GLU A 60 11.11 -15.31 22.31
N ASN A 61 12.15 -14.47 22.27
CA ASN A 61 12.95 -14.13 23.45
C ASN A 61 12.10 -13.47 24.54
N VAL A 62 11.13 -12.63 24.16
CA VAL A 62 10.20 -11.97 25.09
C VAL A 62 9.25 -13.00 25.72
N MET A 63 8.68 -13.89 24.92
CA MET A 63 7.78 -14.94 25.40
C MET A 63 8.48 -15.85 26.40
N GLU A 64 9.71 -16.27 26.11
CA GLU A 64 10.51 -17.13 27.00
C GLU A 64 10.92 -16.41 28.29
N THR A 65 11.37 -15.15 28.18
CA THR A 65 11.91 -14.39 29.33
C THR A 65 10.82 -13.92 30.28
N HIS A 66 9.68 -13.46 29.75
CA HIS A 66 8.61 -12.85 30.53
C HIS A 66 7.41 -13.78 30.76
N GLY A 67 7.42 -14.98 30.18
CA GLY A 67 6.30 -15.93 30.28
C GLY A 67 5.01 -15.40 29.65
N LEU A 68 5.12 -14.54 28.64
CA LEU A 68 3.99 -13.92 27.96
C LEU A 68 3.50 -14.80 26.80
N GLY A 69 2.20 -14.74 26.51
CA GLY A 69 1.66 -15.30 25.27
C GLY A 69 2.00 -14.42 24.04
N PRO A 70 1.77 -14.91 22.81
CA PRO A 70 2.18 -14.22 21.58
C PRO A 70 1.71 -12.76 21.46
N ASN A 71 0.43 -12.49 21.77
CA ASN A 71 -0.12 -11.13 21.69
C ASN A 71 0.48 -10.19 22.77
N GLY A 72 0.69 -10.71 23.98
CA GLY A 72 1.31 -9.94 25.06
C GLY A 72 2.80 -9.69 24.81
N GLY A 73 3.50 -10.67 24.23
CA GLY A 73 4.88 -10.52 23.80
C GLY A 73 5.02 -9.48 22.68
N MET A 74 4.11 -9.48 21.71
CA MET A 74 4.10 -8.49 20.63
C MET A 74 3.91 -7.06 21.16
N LEU A 75 3.00 -6.89 22.11
CA LEU A 75 2.78 -5.60 22.78
C LEU A 75 4.06 -5.11 23.47
N TYR A 76 4.68 -6.01 24.24
CA TYR A 76 5.94 -5.73 24.94
C TYR A 76 7.06 -5.36 23.96
N CYS A 77 7.17 -6.03 22.80
CA CYS A 77 8.15 -5.66 21.78
C CYS A 77 7.96 -4.21 21.29
N MET A 78 6.72 -3.77 21.10
CA MET A 78 6.43 -2.40 20.67
C MET A 78 6.72 -1.37 21.77
N GLU A 79 6.37 -1.68 23.02
CA GLU A 79 6.73 -0.86 24.19
C GLU A 79 8.25 -0.75 24.35
N TYR A 80 8.97 -1.85 24.13
CA TYR A 80 10.42 -1.88 24.20
C TYR A 80 11.07 -1.04 23.09
N LEU A 81 10.56 -1.13 21.85
CA LEU A 81 11.00 -0.26 20.76
C LEU A 81 10.72 1.21 21.07
N GLU A 82 9.55 1.53 21.62
CA GLU A 82 9.18 2.89 22.00
C GLU A 82 10.13 3.45 23.07
N ALA A 83 10.47 2.64 24.08
CA ALA A 83 11.40 3.01 25.14
C ALA A 83 12.83 3.18 24.65
N ASN A 84 13.24 2.39 23.64
CA ASN A 84 14.57 2.42 23.02
C ASN A 84 14.54 3.09 21.64
N PHE A 85 13.71 4.12 21.46
CA PHE A 85 13.52 4.79 20.17
C PHE A 85 14.82 5.33 19.56
N ASP A 86 15.80 5.72 20.38
CA ASP A 86 17.11 6.19 19.94
C ASP A 86 17.80 5.19 19.00
N TRP A 87 17.62 3.88 19.24
CA TRP A 87 18.11 2.83 18.34
C TRP A 87 17.53 2.96 16.93
N LEU A 88 16.22 3.13 16.81
CA LEU A 88 15.56 3.29 15.51
C LEU A 88 16.01 4.60 14.86
N GLU A 89 16.12 5.68 15.63
CA GLU A 89 16.54 6.98 15.12
C GLU A 89 17.97 6.95 14.56
N GLU A 90 18.91 6.30 15.24
CA GLU A 90 20.28 6.12 14.78
C GLU A 90 20.35 5.31 13.48
N ARG A 91 19.65 4.18 13.41
CA ARG A 91 19.58 3.35 12.19
C ARG A 91 18.98 4.11 11.01
N LEU A 92 17.96 4.90 11.25
CA LEU A 92 17.32 5.73 10.22
C LEU A 92 18.25 6.86 9.74
N LYS A 93 19.07 7.46 10.61
CA LYS A 93 20.05 8.48 10.22
C LYS A 93 21.13 7.91 9.28
N GLU A 94 21.51 6.64 9.44
CA GLU A 94 22.49 5.97 8.57
C GLU A 94 21.99 5.80 7.13
N LEU A 95 20.68 5.74 6.90
CA LEU A 95 20.09 5.61 5.56
C LEU A 95 20.19 6.90 4.73
N GLY A 96 20.29 8.06 5.40
CA GLY A 96 20.28 9.38 4.77
C GLY A 96 18.89 9.95 4.52
N SER A 97 18.84 11.26 4.24
CA SER A 97 17.58 12.02 4.19
C SER A 97 16.80 11.93 2.86
N ASP A 98 17.42 11.38 1.82
CA ASP A 98 16.90 11.42 0.46
C ASP A 98 16.18 10.12 0.07
N ILE A 99 16.22 9.12 0.95
CA ILE A 99 15.59 7.81 0.76
C ILE A 99 14.15 7.85 1.26
N TYR A 100 13.25 7.25 0.48
CA TYR A 100 11.87 7.02 0.90
C TYR A 100 11.78 5.78 1.79
N VAL A 101 11.19 5.90 2.99
CA VAL A 101 11.20 4.82 3.99
C VAL A 101 9.83 4.14 4.10
N LEU A 102 9.79 2.81 3.96
CA LEU A 102 8.60 2.00 4.19
C LEU A 102 8.70 1.35 5.57
N PHE A 103 7.75 1.60 6.46
CA PHE A 103 7.67 0.94 7.77
C PHE A 103 6.63 -0.19 7.70
N ASP A 104 7.08 -1.45 7.76
CA ASP A 104 6.21 -2.63 7.80
C ASP A 104 5.86 -2.94 9.26
N LEU A 105 4.62 -2.66 9.68
CA LEU A 105 4.18 -2.88 11.06
C LEU A 105 3.72 -4.33 11.31
N PRO A 106 3.75 -4.78 12.59
CA PRO A 106 3.18 -6.07 12.94
C PRO A 106 1.71 -6.20 12.56
N GLY A 107 1.27 -7.42 12.31
CA GLY A 107 -0.09 -7.69 11.79
C GLY A 107 -1.24 -7.49 12.77
N GLN A 108 -0.98 -7.39 14.06
CA GLN A 108 -1.99 -7.30 15.11
C GLN A 108 -2.69 -5.93 15.05
N VAL A 109 -3.99 -5.93 14.76
CA VAL A 109 -4.78 -4.70 14.55
C VAL A 109 -4.85 -3.83 15.80
N GLU A 110 -4.75 -4.43 16.98
CA GLU A 110 -4.83 -3.75 18.27
C GLU A 110 -3.66 -2.77 18.46
N LEU A 111 -2.51 -3.03 17.82
CA LEU A 111 -1.34 -2.16 17.90
C LEU A 111 -1.55 -0.84 17.15
N SER A 112 -2.27 -0.87 16.03
CA SER A 112 -2.54 0.33 15.22
C SER A 112 -3.84 1.05 15.62
N THR A 113 -4.69 0.44 16.43
CA THR A 113 -6.04 0.96 16.75
C THR A 113 -6.28 1.28 18.22
N ASN A 114 -5.58 0.61 19.14
CA ASN A 114 -5.82 0.73 20.57
C ASN A 114 -4.57 1.08 21.36
N HIS A 115 -3.42 0.50 21.02
CA HIS A 115 -2.20 0.70 21.79
C HIS A 115 -1.47 1.99 21.41
N ASP A 116 -0.97 2.72 22.40
CA ASP A 116 -0.34 4.03 22.17
C ASP A 116 1.10 3.94 21.64
N SER A 117 1.79 2.79 21.79
CA SER A 117 3.20 2.70 21.40
C SER A 117 3.48 3.01 19.93
N ILE A 118 2.66 2.49 19.01
CA ILE A 118 2.83 2.81 17.58
C ILE A 118 2.62 4.30 17.34
N LYS A 119 1.58 4.90 17.93
CA LYS A 119 1.31 6.34 17.86
C LYS A 119 2.51 7.14 18.36
N HIS A 120 3.03 6.82 19.53
CA HIS A 120 4.18 7.52 20.11
C HIS A 120 5.46 7.37 19.27
N ILE A 121 5.70 6.20 18.68
CA ILE A 121 6.83 5.99 17.76
C ILE A 121 6.65 6.88 16.52
N MET A 122 5.45 6.94 15.93
CA MET A 122 5.17 7.79 14.77
C MET A 122 5.29 9.29 15.10
N ASP A 123 4.83 9.71 16.29
CA ASP A 123 4.99 11.08 16.77
C ASP A 123 6.46 11.47 16.93
N LYS A 124 7.29 10.56 17.48
CA LYS A 124 8.73 10.77 17.61
C LYS A 124 9.39 10.88 16.22
N LEU A 125 9.04 10.01 15.27
CA LEU A 125 9.54 10.11 13.88
C LEU A 125 9.16 11.43 13.22
N THR A 126 7.91 11.86 13.38
CA THR A 126 7.41 13.14 12.85
C THR A 126 8.15 14.32 13.46
N LYS A 127 8.42 14.29 14.78
CA LYS A 127 9.24 15.29 15.49
C LYS A 127 10.70 15.30 15.00
N SER A 128 11.25 14.14 14.61
CA SER A 128 12.56 14.03 13.97
C SER A 128 12.58 14.49 12.50
N GLY A 129 11.46 15.01 11.97
CA GLY A 129 11.37 15.67 10.67
C GLY A 129 10.90 14.78 9.52
N TYR A 130 10.42 13.57 9.82
CA TYR A 130 9.79 12.70 8.83
C TYR A 130 8.40 13.22 8.44
N ARG A 131 8.09 13.13 7.16
CA ARG A 131 6.72 13.28 6.66
C ARG A 131 6.16 11.90 6.33
N LEU A 132 5.18 11.46 7.12
CA LEU A 132 4.63 10.11 7.07
C LEU A 132 3.18 10.13 6.58
N ALA A 133 2.83 9.11 5.81
CA ALA A 133 1.44 8.76 5.53
C ALA A 133 1.17 7.31 5.98
N ALA A 134 0.00 7.03 6.55
CA ALA A 134 -0.41 5.69 6.91
C ALA A 134 -1.13 5.02 5.72
N VAL A 135 -0.72 3.80 5.40
CA VAL A 135 -1.35 2.95 4.37
C VAL A 135 -1.98 1.76 5.08
N HIS A 136 -3.31 1.77 5.18
CA HIS A 136 -4.06 0.75 5.91
C HIS A 136 -4.68 -0.27 4.96
N LEU A 137 -4.07 -1.46 4.92
CA LEU A 137 -4.47 -2.55 4.04
C LEU A 137 -5.60 -3.38 4.66
N CYS A 138 -6.69 -3.50 3.90
CA CYS A 138 -7.85 -4.31 4.20
C CYS A 138 -8.06 -5.32 3.07
N ASP A 139 -8.21 -6.60 3.41
CA ASP A 139 -8.44 -7.64 2.40
C ASP A 139 -9.80 -7.42 1.69
N ALA A 140 -9.81 -7.44 0.36
CA ALA A 140 -11.03 -7.26 -0.44
C ALA A 140 -12.07 -8.36 -0.15
N HIS A 141 -11.71 -9.49 0.45
CA HIS A 141 -12.69 -10.48 0.92
C HIS A 141 -13.71 -9.88 1.90
N TYR A 142 -13.37 -8.84 2.65
CA TYR A 142 -14.29 -8.24 3.63
C TYR A 142 -15.49 -7.54 3.00
N ILE A 143 -15.41 -7.09 1.74
CA ILE A 143 -16.54 -6.42 1.06
C ILE A 143 -17.59 -7.40 0.53
N THR A 144 -17.34 -8.71 0.62
CA THR A 144 -18.29 -9.76 0.20
C THR A 144 -19.46 -9.98 1.16
N ASP A 145 -19.41 -9.38 2.35
CA ASP A 145 -20.45 -9.51 3.36
C ASP A 145 -20.65 -8.17 4.07
N ALA A 146 -21.91 -7.75 4.22
CA ALA A 146 -22.25 -6.45 4.80
C ALA A 146 -21.73 -6.27 6.24
N SER A 147 -21.77 -7.32 7.07
CA SER A 147 -21.32 -7.25 8.46
C SER A 147 -19.80 -7.13 8.55
N LYS A 148 -19.07 -7.86 7.70
CA LYS A 148 -17.61 -7.74 7.58
C LYS A 148 -17.22 -6.37 7.07
N TYR A 149 -17.92 -5.85 6.06
CA TYR A 149 -17.62 -4.54 5.49
C TYR A 149 -17.78 -3.42 6.51
N ILE A 150 -18.88 -3.38 7.27
CA ILE A 150 -19.06 -2.39 8.35
C ILE A 150 -17.98 -2.53 9.43
N SER A 151 -17.58 -3.76 9.77
CA SER A 151 -16.50 -3.97 10.73
C SER A 151 -15.18 -3.36 10.25
N VAL A 152 -14.87 -3.49 8.96
CA VAL A 152 -13.68 -2.88 8.34
C VAL A 152 -13.78 -1.35 8.28
N LEU A 153 -14.96 -0.80 8.01
CA LEU A 153 -15.19 0.64 8.04
C LEU A 153 -14.91 1.24 9.42
N LEU A 154 -15.45 0.62 10.48
CA LEU A 154 -15.22 1.03 11.86
C LEU A 154 -13.75 0.87 12.27
N LEU A 155 -13.11 -0.23 11.87
CA LEU A 155 -11.70 -0.46 12.14
C LEU A 155 -10.80 0.58 11.46
N SER A 156 -11.09 0.90 10.20
CA SER A 156 -10.37 1.91 9.42
C SER A 156 -10.55 3.29 10.04
N LEU A 157 -11.78 3.68 10.36
CA LEU A 157 -12.07 4.94 11.05
C LEU A 157 -11.31 5.03 12.39
N ARG A 158 -11.28 3.95 13.16
CA ARG A 158 -10.54 3.90 14.42
C ARG A 158 -9.03 4.06 14.22
N ALA A 159 -8.45 3.36 13.25
CA ALA A 159 -7.02 3.47 12.92
C ALA A 159 -6.65 4.90 12.47
N MET A 160 -7.48 5.51 11.63
CA MET A 160 -7.32 6.91 11.18
C MET A 160 -7.27 7.89 12.35
N LEU A 161 -8.23 7.77 13.28
CA LEU A 161 -8.31 8.63 14.46
C LEU A 161 -7.17 8.38 15.46
N HIS A 162 -6.67 7.14 15.55
CA HIS A 162 -5.64 6.77 16.51
C HIS A 162 -4.24 7.18 16.05
N LEU A 163 -3.90 6.93 14.78
CA LEU A 163 -2.56 7.22 14.24
C LEU A 163 -2.33 8.70 13.93
N GLU A 164 -3.38 9.49 13.68
CA GLU A 164 -3.31 10.94 13.43
C GLU A 164 -2.35 11.34 12.26
N LEU A 165 -2.15 10.43 11.30
CA LEU A 165 -1.38 10.66 10.07
C LEU A 165 -2.31 10.88 8.87
N PRO A 166 -1.85 11.54 7.78
CA PRO A 166 -2.49 11.41 6.48
C PRO A 166 -2.68 9.92 6.16
N HIS A 167 -3.92 9.49 5.96
CA HIS A 167 -4.26 8.07 5.98
C HIS A 167 -4.97 7.67 4.70
N ILE A 168 -4.50 6.60 4.07
CA ILE A 168 -5.09 6.00 2.88
C ILE A 168 -5.49 4.59 3.24
N ASN A 169 -6.79 4.31 3.21
CA ASN A 169 -7.27 2.94 3.33
C ASN A 169 -7.21 2.29 1.95
N VAL A 170 -6.86 1.01 1.92
CA VAL A 170 -6.62 0.29 0.68
C VAL A 170 -7.31 -1.06 0.76
N LEU A 171 -8.18 -1.35 -0.21
CA LEU A 171 -8.68 -2.70 -0.46
C LEU A 171 -7.62 -3.48 -1.23
N SER A 172 -6.93 -4.40 -0.56
CA SER A 172 -5.90 -5.24 -1.17
C SER A 172 -6.48 -6.52 -1.75
N LYS A 173 -5.74 -7.14 -2.68
CA LYS A 173 -6.10 -8.40 -3.34
C LYS A 173 -7.39 -8.32 -4.15
N VAL A 174 -7.65 -7.18 -4.77
CA VAL A 174 -8.84 -6.99 -5.62
C VAL A 174 -8.86 -7.96 -6.80
N ASP A 175 -7.68 -8.45 -7.21
CA ASP A 175 -7.52 -9.50 -8.22
C ASP A 175 -8.16 -10.84 -7.83
N LEU A 176 -8.39 -11.08 -6.53
CA LEU A 176 -9.01 -12.29 -6.02
C LEU A 176 -10.54 -12.17 -5.82
N LEU A 177 -11.14 -10.99 -6.03
CA LEU A 177 -12.57 -10.76 -5.81
C LEU A 177 -13.47 -11.75 -6.56
N SER A 178 -13.14 -12.06 -7.82
CA SER A 178 -13.87 -13.03 -8.63
C SER A 178 -13.94 -14.43 -8.01
N GLN A 179 -13.02 -14.76 -7.09
CA GLN A 179 -12.96 -16.06 -6.41
C GLN A 179 -13.77 -16.06 -5.10
N TYR A 180 -14.08 -14.89 -4.55
CA TYR A 180 -14.76 -14.75 -3.26
C TYR A 180 -16.28 -14.80 -3.38
N GLY A 181 -16.83 -14.48 -4.55
CA GLY A 181 -18.26 -14.54 -4.85
C GLY A 181 -18.73 -13.34 -5.67
N GLU A 182 -20.03 -13.27 -5.93
CA GLU A 182 -20.65 -12.08 -6.52
C GLU A 182 -20.80 -10.99 -5.46
N LEU A 183 -20.46 -9.76 -5.81
CA LEU A 183 -20.68 -8.58 -4.97
C LEU A 183 -22.14 -8.13 -5.11
N GLU A 184 -22.72 -7.66 -4.00
CA GLU A 184 -24.10 -7.13 -4.00
C GLU A 184 -24.19 -5.80 -4.76
N PHE A 185 -23.10 -5.02 -4.74
CA PHE A 185 -22.97 -3.71 -5.40
C PHE A 185 -21.66 -3.63 -6.22
N ASN A 186 -21.53 -2.60 -7.04
CA ASN A 186 -20.29 -2.32 -7.77
C ASN A 186 -19.17 -1.90 -6.82
N LEU A 187 -17.91 -2.06 -7.24
CA LEU A 187 -16.75 -1.69 -6.42
C LEU A 187 -16.73 -0.20 -6.01
N ASP A 188 -17.29 0.70 -6.83
CA ASP A 188 -17.45 2.14 -6.51
C ASP A 188 -18.23 2.35 -5.20
N PHE A 189 -19.27 1.55 -4.95
CA PHE A 189 -20.06 1.61 -3.72
C PHE A 189 -19.19 1.38 -2.47
N TYR A 190 -18.31 0.37 -2.54
CA TYR A 190 -17.48 -0.03 -1.41
C TYR A 190 -16.24 0.88 -1.23
N THR A 191 -15.70 1.39 -2.33
CA THR A 191 -14.50 2.24 -2.31
C THR A 191 -14.83 3.67 -1.90
N GLU A 192 -15.95 4.22 -2.38
CA GLU A 192 -16.41 5.56 -2.01
C GLU A 192 -17.30 5.58 -0.76
N VAL A 193 -17.67 4.41 -0.23
CA VAL A 193 -18.50 4.26 0.98
C VAL A 193 -19.83 5.03 0.83
N GLN A 194 -20.48 4.86 -0.32
CA GLN A 194 -21.71 5.58 -0.65
C GLN A 194 -22.94 4.91 -0.03
N ASP A 195 -23.84 5.73 0.54
CA ASP A 195 -25.21 5.34 0.92
C ASP A 195 -25.30 3.95 1.57
N LEU A 196 -24.69 3.81 2.75
CA LEU A 196 -24.64 2.56 3.50
C LEU A 196 -26.03 2.10 3.97
N SER A 197 -27.06 2.93 3.82
CA SER A 197 -28.46 2.54 4.05
C SER A 197 -28.88 1.34 3.19
N TYR A 198 -28.27 1.14 2.01
CA TYR A 198 -28.53 -0.05 1.20
C TYR A 198 -28.13 -1.35 1.90
N LEU A 199 -27.12 -1.31 2.79
CA LEU A 199 -26.69 -2.45 3.58
C LEU A 199 -27.65 -2.76 4.73
N GLU A 200 -28.53 -1.83 5.11
CA GLU A 200 -29.48 -2.04 6.21
C GLU A 200 -30.32 -3.30 5.97
N ASN A 201 -30.84 -3.49 4.76
CA ASN A 201 -31.67 -4.64 4.41
C ASN A 201 -30.88 -5.96 4.53
N SER A 202 -29.63 -5.95 4.06
CA SER A 202 -28.72 -7.10 4.11
C SER A 202 -28.35 -7.48 5.55
N LEU A 203 -28.10 -6.48 6.41
CA LEU A 203 -27.80 -6.67 7.84
C LEU A 203 -29.02 -7.13 8.64
N ASN A 204 -30.19 -6.52 8.40
CA ASN A 204 -31.41 -6.86 9.10
C ASN A 204 -31.96 -8.24 8.68
N ALA A 205 -31.63 -8.71 7.47
CA ALA A 205 -31.95 -10.07 7.04
C ALA A 205 -31.04 -11.12 7.70
N SER A 206 -29.76 -10.79 7.94
CA SER A 206 -28.76 -11.71 8.48
C SER A 206 -28.72 -11.74 10.02
N LEU A 207 -29.17 -10.67 10.69
CA LEU A 207 -29.09 -10.52 12.15
C LEU A 207 -30.48 -10.44 12.81
N PRO A 208 -30.60 -10.85 14.09
CA PRO A 208 -31.85 -10.70 14.83
C PRO A 208 -32.38 -9.25 14.87
N PRO A 209 -33.70 -9.00 14.74
CA PRO A 209 -34.27 -7.64 14.67
C PRO A 209 -33.93 -6.71 15.84
N LYS A 210 -33.59 -7.27 17.00
CA LYS A 210 -33.16 -6.51 18.18
C LYS A 210 -31.89 -5.68 17.96
N TYR A 211 -31.08 -5.99 16.94
CA TYR A 211 -29.85 -5.27 16.61
C TYR A 211 -30.05 -4.19 15.54
N ALA A 212 -31.24 -4.03 14.96
CA ALA A 212 -31.49 -3.07 13.89
C ALA A 212 -31.11 -1.64 14.28
N ALA A 213 -31.50 -1.20 15.48
CA ALA A 213 -31.15 0.14 15.97
C ALA A 213 -29.63 0.34 16.16
N LEU A 214 -28.90 -0.72 16.53
CA LEU A 214 -27.44 -0.68 16.66
C LEU A 214 -26.77 -0.59 15.29
N ASN A 215 -27.22 -1.40 14.33
CA ASN A 215 -26.71 -1.39 12.95
C ASN A 215 -26.89 0.00 12.33
N MET A 216 -28.06 0.62 12.52
CA MET A 216 -28.32 1.98 12.05
C MET A 216 -27.40 3.00 12.72
N ALA A 217 -27.19 2.91 14.03
CA ALA A 217 -26.25 3.81 14.71
C ALA A 217 -24.80 3.66 14.18
N MET A 218 -24.37 2.43 13.85
CA MET A 218 -23.05 2.18 13.26
C MET A 218 -22.94 2.73 11.84
N ILE A 219 -23.96 2.53 11.01
CA ILE A 219 -24.03 3.07 9.65
C ILE A 219 -23.97 4.60 9.69
N SER A 220 -24.85 5.24 10.47
CA SER A 220 -24.88 6.70 10.58
C SER A 220 -23.57 7.26 11.09
N LEU A 221 -22.89 6.57 12.02
CA LEU A 221 -21.56 6.98 12.48
C LEU A 221 -20.57 7.06 11.32
N VAL A 222 -20.51 6.05 10.45
CA VAL A 222 -19.56 6.05 9.33
C VAL A 222 -19.91 7.13 8.30
N GLU A 223 -21.20 7.28 7.99
CA GLU A 223 -21.68 8.26 7.01
C GLU A 223 -21.49 9.71 7.50
N ASP A 224 -21.80 9.99 8.77
CA ASP A 224 -21.74 11.35 9.34
C ASP A 224 -20.32 11.93 9.30
N TYR A 225 -19.31 11.10 9.53
CA TYR A 225 -17.91 11.54 9.44
C TYR A 225 -17.42 11.60 7.99
N SER A 226 -17.91 10.71 7.11
CA SER A 226 -17.51 10.63 5.69
C SER A 226 -15.97 10.69 5.48
N LEU A 227 -15.23 10.15 6.44
CA LEU A 227 -13.76 10.15 6.44
C LEU A 227 -13.19 8.91 5.76
N VAL A 228 -13.98 7.84 5.67
CA VAL A 228 -13.50 6.54 5.18
C VAL A 228 -13.76 6.47 3.68
N GLY A 229 -12.70 6.27 2.93
CA GLY A 229 -12.72 5.85 1.53
C GLY A 229 -11.55 4.89 1.30
N PHE A 230 -11.61 4.11 0.22
CA PHE A 230 -10.59 3.13 -0.12
C PHE A 230 -10.07 3.32 -1.52
N GLU A 231 -8.75 3.22 -1.66
CA GLU A 231 -8.10 2.91 -2.92
C GLU A 231 -8.05 1.39 -3.13
N THR A 232 -7.94 0.95 -4.38
CA THR A 232 -7.87 -0.48 -4.72
C THR A 232 -6.45 -0.92 -5.06
N LEU A 233 -6.06 -2.11 -4.63
CA LEU A 233 -4.71 -2.63 -4.81
C LEU A 233 -4.69 -4.09 -5.27
N ALA A 234 -4.11 -4.31 -6.44
CA ALA A 234 -3.59 -5.59 -6.90
C ALA A 234 -2.07 -5.45 -7.02
N VAL A 235 -1.30 -6.11 -6.14
CA VAL A 235 0.16 -5.89 -6.04
C VAL A 235 0.90 -6.35 -7.29
N GLU A 236 0.38 -7.36 -7.99
CA GLU A 236 0.96 -7.86 -9.24
C GLU A 236 0.66 -6.94 -10.44
N ASP A 237 -0.30 -6.02 -10.32
CA ASP A 237 -0.61 -5.05 -11.36
C ASP A 237 0.19 -3.76 -11.16
N LYS A 238 1.02 -3.45 -12.16
CA LYS A 238 1.84 -2.24 -12.19
C LYS A 238 0.98 -0.97 -12.15
N ASN A 239 -0.15 -0.94 -12.85
CA ASN A 239 -0.98 0.26 -12.93
C ASN A 239 -1.64 0.55 -11.58
N SER A 240 -2.19 -0.48 -10.92
CA SER A 240 -2.69 -0.40 -9.55
C SER A 240 -1.62 0.10 -8.56
N MET A 241 -0.40 -0.45 -8.62
CA MET A 241 0.71 0.00 -7.77
C MET A 241 1.14 1.46 -8.03
N MET A 242 1.16 1.89 -9.31
CA MET A 242 1.48 3.28 -9.69
C MET A 242 0.40 4.26 -9.24
N HIS A 243 -0.88 3.90 -9.40
CA HIS A 243 -2.01 4.71 -8.95
C HIS A 243 -1.96 4.94 -7.43
N LEU A 244 -1.79 3.86 -6.65
CA LEU A 244 -1.67 3.96 -5.20
C LEU A 244 -0.42 4.77 -4.79
N MET A 245 0.71 4.62 -5.49
CA MET A 245 1.89 5.46 -5.26
C MET A 245 1.57 6.94 -5.44
N HIS A 246 0.85 7.33 -6.51
CA HIS A 246 0.46 8.73 -6.74
C HIS A 246 -0.51 9.25 -5.67
N ALA A 247 -1.47 8.43 -5.22
CA ALA A 247 -2.38 8.80 -4.13
C ALA A 247 -1.61 9.07 -2.83
N ILE A 248 -0.64 8.21 -2.48
CA ILE A 248 0.22 8.37 -1.30
C ILE A 248 1.13 9.59 -1.43
N ASP A 249 1.78 9.79 -2.58
CA ASP A 249 2.63 10.94 -2.82
C ASP A 249 1.85 12.25 -2.70
N ARG A 250 0.60 12.28 -3.19
CA ARG A 250 -0.31 13.42 -3.02
C ARG A 250 -0.66 13.66 -1.55
N ALA A 251 -1.01 12.60 -0.80
CA ALA A 251 -1.36 12.71 0.62
C ALA A 251 -0.18 13.16 1.49
N ASN A 252 1.03 12.66 1.20
CA ASN A 252 2.24 13.01 1.94
C ASN A 252 2.88 14.32 1.44
N GLY A 253 2.52 14.78 0.23
CA GLY A 253 3.13 15.92 -0.45
C GLY A 253 4.55 15.63 -0.94
N TYR A 254 4.87 14.37 -1.23
CA TYR A 254 6.16 13.97 -1.77
C TYR A 254 6.20 14.25 -3.27
N VAL A 255 7.26 14.93 -3.71
CA VAL A 255 7.47 15.25 -5.12
C VAL A 255 8.81 14.67 -5.55
N PHE A 256 8.76 13.51 -6.23
CA PHE A 256 9.97 12.88 -6.76
C PHE A 256 10.51 13.68 -7.95
N VAL A 257 11.82 13.85 -8.00
CA VAL A 257 12.55 14.39 -9.16
C VAL A 257 13.44 13.26 -9.69
N PRO A 258 13.11 12.68 -10.85
CA PRO A 258 13.97 11.68 -11.46
C PRO A 258 15.37 12.25 -11.78
N PRO A 259 16.42 11.40 -11.74
CA PRO A 259 17.75 11.78 -12.20
C PRO A 259 17.75 12.32 -13.65
N PRO A 260 18.71 13.19 -14.04
CA PRO A 260 18.75 13.81 -15.37
C PRO A 260 18.83 12.82 -16.55
N ASP A 261 19.31 11.61 -16.28
CA ASP A 261 19.51 10.50 -17.22
C ASP A 261 18.35 9.50 -17.24
N ALA A 262 17.31 9.71 -16.43
CA ALA A 262 16.15 8.83 -16.41
C ALA A 262 15.33 8.94 -17.71
N PRO A 263 14.87 7.81 -18.28
CA PRO A 263 14.04 7.83 -19.48
C PRO A 263 12.70 8.51 -19.17
N ALA A 264 12.42 9.59 -19.89
CA ALA A 264 11.20 10.36 -19.69
C ALA A 264 9.98 9.66 -20.34
N PRO A 265 8.78 9.70 -19.71
CA PRO A 265 7.57 9.15 -20.30
C PRO A 265 7.22 9.74 -21.68
N PRO A 266 6.47 9.01 -22.52
CA PRO A 266 6.02 9.52 -23.82
C PRO A 266 5.22 10.82 -23.67
N GLY A 267 5.58 11.87 -24.42
CA GLY A 267 4.89 13.18 -24.39
C GLY A 267 5.50 14.23 -23.46
N THR A 268 6.63 13.93 -22.82
CA THR A 268 7.38 14.89 -22.01
C THR A 268 8.20 15.86 -22.86
N ILE A 269 8.25 17.13 -22.45
CA ILE A 269 9.10 18.15 -23.07
C ILE A 269 10.50 18.02 -22.45
N ASP A 270 11.50 17.66 -23.25
CA ASP A 270 12.90 17.53 -22.80
C ASP A 270 13.52 18.92 -22.55
N GLU A 271 13.67 19.28 -21.27
CA GLU A 271 14.36 20.51 -20.82
C GLU A 271 15.72 20.21 -20.15
N SER A 272 16.40 19.13 -20.55
CA SER A 272 17.71 18.71 -20.01
C SER A 272 18.80 19.81 -20.02
N GLY A 273 18.67 20.83 -20.87
CA GLY A 273 19.60 21.96 -20.99
C GLY A 273 19.31 23.18 -20.10
N ALA A 274 18.22 23.23 -19.32
CA ALA A 274 17.84 24.41 -18.53
C ALA A 274 18.60 24.52 -17.18
N PRO A 275 18.85 25.75 -16.66
CA PRO A 275 19.44 25.95 -15.33
C PRO A 275 18.58 25.32 -14.22
N PRO A 276 19.17 24.77 -13.14
CA PRO A 276 18.43 24.10 -12.05
C PRO A 276 17.31 24.94 -11.43
N SER A 277 17.47 26.27 -11.39
CA SER A 277 16.47 27.23 -10.89
C SER A 277 15.26 27.44 -11.81
N ARG A 278 15.36 27.00 -13.07
CA ARG A 278 14.36 27.18 -14.12
C ARG A 278 13.76 25.89 -14.62
N ARG A 279 14.28 24.72 -14.18
CA ARG A 279 13.65 23.41 -14.40
C ARG A 279 12.41 23.35 -13.53
N PRO A 280 11.21 23.62 -14.06
CA PRO A 280 10.01 23.38 -13.27
C PRO A 280 9.94 21.86 -13.17
N ASN A 281 9.75 21.33 -11.96
CA ASN A 281 9.46 19.90 -11.81
C ASN A 281 8.04 19.64 -12.30
N MET A 282 7.76 19.90 -13.59
CA MET A 282 6.43 19.82 -14.17
C MET A 282 5.90 18.40 -14.03
N MET A 283 6.73 17.35 -14.04
CA MET A 283 6.25 15.98 -13.84
C MET A 283 5.79 15.71 -12.40
N GLY A 284 6.56 16.15 -11.39
CA GLY A 284 6.14 16.04 -9.99
C GLY A 284 5.01 17.03 -9.63
N LEU A 285 5.03 18.24 -10.17
CA LEU A 285 3.95 19.22 -10.01
C LEU A 285 2.70 18.82 -10.78
N PHE A 286 2.78 18.21 -11.97
CA PHE A 286 1.61 17.72 -12.71
C PHE A 286 1.09 16.41 -12.12
N SER A 287 1.91 15.48 -11.63
CA SER A 287 1.39 14.27 -10.96
C SER A 287 0.72 14.61 -9.62
N THR A 288 1.23 15.61 -8.89
CA THR A 288 0.62 16.07 -7.63
C THR A 288 -0.52 17.09 -7.85
N ALA A 289 -0.47 17.94 -8.87
CA ALA A 289 -1.43 19.05 -9.09
C ALA A 289 -2.40 18.88 -10.27
N ALA A 290 -2.15 17.99 -11.23
CA ALA A 290 -3.25 17.50 -12.05
C ALA A 290 -4.13 16.67 -11.12
N GLY A 291 -5.45 16.86 -11.18
CA GLY A 291 -6.40 15.92 -10.58
C GLY A 291 -6.13 14.47 -11.04
N PRO A 292 -6.88 13.46 -10.55
CA PRO A 292 -6.61 12.06 -10.88
C PRO A 292 -6.32 11.90 -12.38
N LEU A 293 -5.05 11.59 -12.69
CA LEU A 293 -4.64 11.22 -14.04
C LEU A 293 -5.49 9.99 -14.37
N ARG A 294 -6.37 10.11 -15.37
CA ARG A 294 -7.12 8.97 -15.91
C ARG A 294 -6.15 8.11 -16.71
N ASP A 295 -5.31 7.35 -16.00
CA ASP A 295 -4.56 6.27 -16.63
C ASP A 295 -5.54 5.10 -16.87
N PRO A 296 -5.50 4.43 -18.03
CA PRO A 296 -6.33 3.26 -18.28
C PRO A 296 -6.07 2.19 -17.21
N GLY A 297 -7.12 1.75 -16.49
CA GLY A 297 -6.99 0.77 -15.41
C GLY A 297 -6.80 1.36 -14.00
N SER A 298 -6.83 2.69 -13.84
CA SER A 298 -6.80 3.34 -12.52
C SER A 298 -8.17 3.81 -12.04
N ASP A 299 -9.19 3.84 -12.90
CA ASP A 299 -10.58 4.10 -12.52
C ASP A 299 -11.17 2.83 -11.89
N VAL A 300 -11.89 2.97 -10.78
CA VAL A 300 -12.49 1.83 -10.06
C VAL A 300 -13.44 1.04 -10.98
N ARG A 301 -14.03 1.70 -11.97
CA ARG A 301 -14.85 1.05 -13.01
C ARG A 301 -14.03 0.19 -13.96
N ASP A 302 -12.85 0.64 -14.37
CA ASP A 302 -11.93 -0.17 -15.17
C ASP A 302 -11.47 -1.40 -14.36
N ILE A 303 -11.28 -1.23 -13.05
CA ILE A 303 -10.87 -2.28 -12.11
C ILE A 303 -12.01 -3.30 -11.92
N GLN A 304 -13.25 -2.84 -11.78
CA GLN A 304 -14.44 -3.70 -11.79
C GLN A 304 -14.51 -4.51 -13.10
N GLU A 305 -14.38 -3.86 -14.25
CA GLU A 305 -14.41 -4.56 -15.55
C GLU A 305 -13.28 -5.59 -15.66
N ARG A 306 -12.05 -5.22 -15.28
CA ARG A 306 -10.85 -6.08 -15.37
C ARG A 306 -10.88 -7.27 -14.42
N TRP A 307 -11.28 -7.07 -13.17
CA TRP A 307 -11.11 -8.06 -12.09
C TRP A 307 -12.40 -8.75 -11.66
N VAL A 308 -13.56 -8.17 -11.97
CA VAL A 308 -14.86 -8.71 -11.58
C VAL A 308 -15.65 -9.16 -12.81
N ASP A 309 -15.99 -8.25 -13.73
CA ASP A 309 -17.00 -8.52 -14.77
C ASP A 309 -16.45 -9.38 -15.92
N TYR A 310 -15.22 -9.12 -16.38
CA TYR A 310 -14.65 -9.72 -17.59
C TYR A 310 -13.26 -10.34 -17.40
N LYS A 311 -12.95 -10.78 -16.17
CA LYS A 311 -11.62 -11.30 -15.81
C LYS A 311 -11.05 -12.32 -16.79
N ASP A 312 -11.82 -13.36 -17.14
CA ASP A 312 -11.35 -14.42 -18.04
C ASP A 312 -10.96 -13.89 -19.44
N ILE A 313 -11.65 -12.86 -19.92
CA ILE A 313 -11.41 -12.24 -21.23
C ILE A 313 -10.11 -11.45 -21.19
N TYR A 314 -9.90 -10.65 -20.14
CA TYR A 314 -8.69 -9.87 -19.95
C TYR A 314 -7.47 -10.77 -19.71
N ASP A 315 -7.58 -11.79 -18.86
CA ASP A 315 -6.51 -12.77 -18.60
C ASP A 315 -6.11 -13.50 -19.90
N ALA A 316 -7.09 -13.87 -20.74
CA ALA A 316 -6.81 -14.48 -22.04
C ALA A 316 -6.14 -13.51 -23.02
N HIS A 317 -6.52 -12.23 -22.99
CA HIS A 317 -5.92 -11.19 -23.81
C HIS A 317 -4.47 -10.92 -23.40
N GLU A 318 -4.20 -10.70 -22.11
CA GLU A 318 -2.85 -10.47 -21.57
C GLU A 318 -1.92 -11.67 -21.83
N LYS A 319 -2.41 -12.90 -21.64
CA LYS A 319 -1.65 -14.11 -21.96
C LYS A 319 -1.31 -14.21 -23.45
N LYS A 320 -2.16 -13.69 -24.33
CA LYS A 320 -1.90 -13.62 -25.77
C LYS A 320 -0.85 -12.56 -26.09
N GLU A 321 -0.91 -11.40 -25.46
CA GLU A 321 0.09 -10.34 -25.62
C GLU A 321 1.46 -10.76 -25.09
N TRP A 322 1.55 -11.35 -23.90
CA TRP A 322 2.80 -11.91 -23.37
C TRP A 322 3.40 -12.99 -24.26
N ARG A 323 2.58 -13.84 -24.87
CA ARG A 323 3.06 -14.81 -25.87
C ARG A 323 3.68 -14.10 -27.07
N LYS A 324 3.02 -13.08 -27.62
CA LYS A 324 3.53 -12.29 -28.74
C LYS A 324 4.82 -11.55 -28.38
N GLU A 325 4.87 -10.90 -27.22
CA GLU A 325 6.07 -10.20 -26.76
C GLU A 325 7.24 -11.17 -26.53
N GLY A 326 6.97 -12.32 -25.92
CA GLY A 326 7.96 -13.38 -25.73
C GLY A 326 8.50 -13.93 -27.05
N GLU A 327 7.64 -14.11 -28.05
CA GLU A 327 8.04 -14.46 -29.42
C GLU A 327 8.87 -13.35 -30.08
N MET A 328 8.45 -12.09 -29.98
CA MET A 328 9.21 -10.94 -30.51
C MET A 328 10.59 -10.80 -29.86
N LEU A 329 10.71 -11.01 -28.55
CA LEU A 329 11.99 -10.98 -27.83
C LEU A 329 12.90 -12.15 -28.22
N ARG A 330 12.34 -13.35 -28.40
CA ARG A 330 13.09 -14.51 -28.92
C ARG A 330 13.59 -14.27 -30.33
N ASP A 331 12.75 -13.71 -31.19
CA ASP A 331 13.12 -13.35 -32.57
C ASP A 331 14.17 -12.24 -32.60
N ALA A 332 14.06 -11.22 -31.76
CA ALA A 332 15.06 -10.17 -31.62
C ALA A 332 16.40 -10.73 -31.10
N ALA A 333 16.37 -11.63 -30.12
CA ALA A 333 17.55 -12.32 -29.61
C ALA A 333 18.20 -13.23 -30.67
N ALA A 334 17.39 -13.94 -31.46
CA ALA A 334 17.85 -14.77 -32.58
C ALA A 334 18.46 -13.93 -33.70
N ARG A 335 17.88 -12.76 -34.03
CA ARG A 335 18.44 -11.81 -35.00
C ARG A 335 19.74 -11.18 -34.50
N SER A 336 19.83 -10.83 -33.21
CA SER A 336 21.07 -10.27 -32.64
C SER A 336 22.19 -11.31 -32.60
N SER A 337 21.90 -12.57 -32.26
CA SER A 337 22.89 -13.65 -32.25
C SER A 337 23.34 -14.00 -33.67
N ALA A 338 22.44 -14.02 -34.65
CA ALA A 338 22.79 -14.18 -36.07
C ALA A 338 23.68 -13.03 -36.59
N SER A 339 23.45 -11.79 -36.16
CA SER A 339 24.31 -10.64 -36.52
C SER A 339 25.72 -10.74 -35.92
N LYS A 340 25.83 -11.15 -34.64
CA LYS A 340 27.11 -11.38 -33.95
C LYS A 340 27.91 -12.54 -34.54
N ILE A 341 27.24 -13.56 -35.08
CA ILE A 341 27.90 -14.66 -35.81
C ILE A 341 28.42 -14.18 -37.17
N ARG A 342 27.74 -13.23 -37.82
CA ARG A 342 28.13 -12.67 -39.11
C ARG A 342 29.33 -11.71 -39.00
N GLU A 343 29.45 -10.96 -37.90
CA GLU A 343 30.60 -10.09 -37.60
C GLU A 343 31.86 -10.84 -37.15
N ARG A 344 31.75 -12.11 -36.76
CA ARG A 344 32.89 -12.95 -36.30
C ARG A 344 33.53 -13.81 -37.38
N LYS A 345 33.06 -13.75 -38.63
CA LYS A 345 33.74 -14.38 -39.77
C LYS A 345 34.62 -13.32 -40.47
N PRO A 346 35.96 -13.45 -40.42
CA PRO A 346 36.86 -12.55 -41.15
C PRO A 346 36.75 -12.73 -42.67
#